data_AF-A0A528FAV1-F1
#
_entry.id   AF-A0A528FAV1-F1
#
_cell.length_a   1.000
_cell.length_b   1.000
_cell.length_c   1.000
_cell.angle_alpha   90.00
_cell.angle_beta   90.00
_cell.angle_gamma   90.00
#
_symmetry.space_group_name_H-M   'P 1'
#
loop_
_entity.id
_entity.type
_entity.pdbx_description
1 polymer ?
#
loop_
_entity_poly.entity_id
_entity_poly.type
_entity_poly.pdbx_seq_one_letter_code
_entity_poly.pdbx_strand_id
1 'polypeptide(L)' 'SEIGLDDVKVTSGDVSGLSFDDAVDALLEGKVGDFDIAFTRHCQSGGQAFLVLSSAMRQLQAIQAMRGLM' A
#
# COMPACT_ATOMS: atom_id res chain seq x y z
N SER A 1 17.37 -9.64 27.03
CA SER A 1 17.60 -8.73 25.90
C SER A 1 16.36 -7.90 25.70
N GLU A 2 16.54 -6.59 25.67
CA GLU A 2 15.49 -5.63 25.30
C GLU A 2 15.45 -5.56 23.77
N ILE A 3 14.26 -5.64 23.18
CA ILE A 3 14.09 -5.47 21.73
C ILE A 3 13.90 -3.97 21.49
N GLY A 4 14.87 -3.34 20.83
CA GLY A 4 14.83 -1.92 20.50
C GLY A 4 14.04 -1.63 19.22
N LEU A 5 13.70 -0.36 19.00
CA LEU A 5 13.04 0.10 17.76
C LEU A 5 13.86 -0.24 16.51
N ASP A 6 15.19 -0.27 16.62
CA ASP A 6 16.09 -0.62 15.52
C ASP A 6 16.00 -2.12 15.18
N ASP A 7 15.87 -2.99 16.19
CA ASP A 7 15.67 -4.43 15.98
C ASP A 7 14.33 -4.70 15.26
N VAL A 8 13.28 -3.96 15.62
CA VAL A 8 11.95 -4.04 14.98
C VAL A 8 12.00 -3.56 13.53
N LYS A 9 12.73 -2.47 13.23
CA LYS A 9 12.88 -1.97 11.86
C LYS A 9 13.68 -2.92 10.98
N VAL A 10 14.73 -3.53 11.50
CA VAL A 10 15.54 -4.50 10.76
C VAL A 10 14.74 -5.78 10.47
N THR A 11 13.93 -6.24 11.41
CA THR A 11 13.08 -7.44 11.23
C THR A 11 11.82 -7.19 10.40
N SER A 12 11.26 -5.98 10.44
CA SER A 12 10.05 -5.62 9.67
C SER A 12 10.35 -5.00 8.30
N GLY A 13 11.62 -4.69 8.02
CA GLY A 13 12.06 -3.75 7.00
C GLY A 13 11.75 -4.14 5.55
N ASP A 14 11.42 -5.40 5.29
CA ASP A 14 11.07 -5.87 3.94
C ASP A 14 9.58 -6.23 3.77
N VAL A 15 8.85 -6.40 4.87
CA VAL A 15 7.40 -6.75 4.83
C VAL A 15 6.52 -5.49 4.94
N SER A 16 7.05 -4.40 5.52
CA SER A 16 6.34 -3.13 5.70
C SER A 16 6.65 -2.07 4.61
N GLY A 17 7.70 -2.25 3.81
CA GLY A 17 8.10 -1.30 2.76
C GLY A 17 7.42 -1.49 1.40
N LEU A 18 6.60 -2.55 1.27
CA LEU A 18 5.84 -2.94 0.08
C LEU A 18 4.36 -3.10 0.44
N SER A 19 3.82 -2.18 1.26
CA SER A 19 2.40 -2.19 1.55
C SER A 19 1.65 -1.73 0.30
N PHE A 20 0.82 -2.61 -0.26
CA PHE A 20 -0.13 -2.23 -1.32
C PHE A 20 -1.04 -1.09 -0.87
N ASP A 21 -1.32 -1.03 0.43
CA ASP A 21 -2.17 -0.01 1.03
C ASP A 21 -1.53 1.39 0.89
N ASP A 22 -0.20 1.53 0.96
CA ASP A 22 0.46 2.84 0.80
C ASP A 22 0.23 3.43 -0.59
N ALA A 23 0.27 2.59 -1.63
CA ALA A 23 -0.03 3.01 -3.00
C ALA A 23 -1.52 3.37 -3.14
N VAL A 24 -2.42 2.57 -2.57
CA VAL A 24 -3.86 2.84 -2.61
C VAL A 24 -4.22 4.12 -1.84
N ASP A 25 -3.59 4.36 -0.70
CA ASP A 25 -3.80 5.56 0.11
C ASP A 25 -3.28 6.80 -0.62
N ALA A 26 -2.08 6.75 -1.18
CA ALA A 26 -1.55 7.84 -2.01
C ALA A 26 -2.47 8.15 -3.22
N LEU A 27 -3.04 7.12 -3.84
CA LEU A 27 -4.03 7.27 -4.92
C LEU A 27 -5.30 7.97 -4.42
N LEU A 28 -5.85 7.57 -3.27
CA LEU A 28 -7.07 8.14 -2.70
C LEU A 28 -6.89 9.57 -2.17
N GLU A 29 -5.70 9.89 -1.67
CA GLU A 29 -5.32 11.23 -1.23
C GLU A 29 -4.94 12.15 -2.40
N GLY A 30 -4.85 11.63 -3.63
CA GLY A 30 -4.46 12.39 -4.81
C GLY A 30 -2.96 12.70 -4.89
N LYS A 31 -2.14 12.03 -4.10
CA LYS A 31 -0.67 12.17 -4.05
C LYS A 31 -0.02 11.29 -5.13
N VAL A 32 -0.13 11.72 -6.39
CA VAL A 32 0.34 10.95 -7.56
C VAL A 32 1.84 10.63 -7.50
N GLY A 33 2.66 11.54 -6.97
CA GLY A 33 4.11 11.31 -6.83
C GLY A 33 4.44 10.20 -5.84
N ASP A 34 3.75 10.16 -4.71
CA ASP A 34 3.94 9.11 -3.69
C ASP A 34 3.42 7.76 -4.20
N PHE A 35 2.32 7.77 -4.95
CA PHE A 35 1.81 6.58 -5.65
C PHE A 35 2.85 6.03 -6.63
N ASP A 36 3.45 6.88 -7.47
CA ASP A 36 4.40 6.43 -8.50
C ASP A 36 5.66 5.79 -7.89
N ILE A 37 6.15 6.36 -6.79
CA ILE A 37 7.28 5.81 -6.03
C ILE A 37 6.92 4.43 -5.44
N ALA A 38 5.77 4.32 -4.77
CA ALA A 38 5.31 3.07 -4.16
C ALA A 38 5.03 1.99 -5.21
N PHE A 39 4.35 2.35 -6.30
CA PHE A 39 4.01 1.47 -7.40
C PHE A 39 5.25 1.00 -8.16
N THR A 40 6.21 1.88 -8.43
CA THR A 40 7.47 1.54 -9.09
C THR A 40 8.31 0.60 -8.24
N ARG A 41 8.44 0.88 -6.94
CA ARG A 41 9.13 0.00 -6.00
C ARG A 41 8.50 -1.40 -5.98
N HIS A 42 7.17 -1.46 -6.03
CA HIS A 42 6.42 -2.72 -6.06
C HIS A 42 6.64 -3.52 -7.35
N CYS A 43 6.61 -2.86 -8.50
CA CYS A 43 6.92 -3.52 -9.76
C CYS A 43 8.37 -4.05 -9.78
N GLN A 44 9.30 -3.31 -9.15
CA GLN A 44 10.72 -3.69 -9.09
C GLN A 44 11.01 -4.81 -8.10
N SER A 45 10.21 -4.98 -7.05
CA SER A 45 10.35 -6.08 -6.08
C SER A 45 9.79 -7.42 -6.57
N GLY A 46 9.31 -7.48 -7.82
CA GLY A 46 8.68 -8.68 -8.39
C GLY A 46 7.22 -8.86 -7.97
N GLY A 47 6.64 -7.84 -7.33
CA GLY A 47 5.24 -7.81 -6.96
C GLY A 47 4.31 -7.74 -8.18
N GLN A 48 3.20 -8.47 -8.14
CA GLN A 48 2.20 -8.45 -9.20
C GLN A 48 1.45 -7.10 -9.18
N ALA A 49 1.57 -6.30 -10.23
CA ALA A 49 0.92 -4.99 -10.34
C ALA A 49 -0.62 -5.07 -10.21
N PHE A 50 -1.22 -6.20 -10.59
CA PHE A 50 -2.65 -6.44 -10.42
C PHE A 50 -3.13 -6.37 -8.96
N LEU A 51 -2.26 -6.64 -7.98
CA LEU A 51 -2.62 -6.57 -6.56
C LEU A 51 -2.87 -5.13 -6.09
N VAL A 52 -2.20 -4.14 -6.68
CA VAL A 52 -2.47 -2.71 -6.42
C VAL A 52 -3.83 -2.32 -6.99
N LEU A 53 -4.17 -2.82 -8.18
CA LEU A 53 -5.48 -2.58 -8.77
C LEU A 53 -6.60 -3.25 -7.96
N SER A 54 -6.43 -4.51 -7.55
CA SER A 54 -7.46 -5.25 -6.82
C SER A 54 -7.72 -4.68 -5.42
N SER A 55 -6.67 -4.19 -4.74
CA SER A 55 -6.79 -3.47 -3.46
C SER A 55 -7.50 -2.13 -3.64
N ALA A 56 -7.16 -1.34 -4.67
CA ALA A 56 -7.87 -0.11 -5.00
C ALA A 56 -9.36 -0.35 -5.31
N MET A 57 -9.69 -1.41 -6.06
CA MET A 57 -11.07 -1.79 -6.35
C MET A 57 -11.88 -2.10 -5.09
N ARG A 58 -11.31 -2.87 -4.15
CA ARG A 58 -11.94 -3.17 -2.87
C ARG A 58 -12.22 -1.90 -2.07
N GLN A 59 -11.27 -0.96 -2.05
CA GLN A 59 -11.41 0.28 -1.30
C GLN A 59 -12.45 1.22 -1.92
N LEU A 60 -12.52 1.30 -3.25
CA LEU A 60 -13.59 2.02 -3.96
C LEU A 60 -14.97 1.42 -3.71
N GLN A 61 -15.09 0.09 -3.69
CA GLN A 61 -16.34 -0.60 -3.35
C GLN A 61 -16.77 -0.29 -1.91
N ALA A 62 -15.84 -0.30 -0.95
CA ALA A 62 -16.13 0.08 0.43
C ALA A 62 -16.63 1.54 0.51
N ILE A 63 -16.02 2.47 -0.23
CA ILE A 63 -16.48 3.86 -0.31
C ILE A 63 -17.88 3.95 -0.93
N GLN A 64 -18.18 3.17 -1.97
CA GLN A 64 -19.51 3.15 -2.58
C GLN A 64 -20.57 2.59 -1.62
N ALA A 65 -20.26 1.52 -0.88
CA ALA A 65 -21.13 0.96 0.14
C ALA A 65 -21.41 1.96 1.26
N MET A 66 -20.38 2.66 1.76
CA MET A 66 -20.53 3.71 2.77
C MET A 66 -21.39 4.89 2.30
N ARG A 67 -21.41 5.14 0.98
CA ARG A 67 -22.25 6.18 0.37
C ARG A 67 -23.69 5.72 0.09
N GLY A 68 -24.04 4.47 0.39
CA GLY A 68 -25.36 3.91 0.08
C GLY A 68 -25.63 3.77 -1.42
N LEU A 69 -24.58 3.71 -2.23
CA LEU A 69 -24.64 3.59 -3.69
C LEU A 69 -24.50 2.12 -4.15
N MET A 70 -24.61 1.17 -3.23
CA MET A 70 -24.46 -0.26 -3.46
C MET A 70 -25.80 -0.98 -3.31
#